data_AF-A0AAC8WDA9-F1
#
_entry.id   AF-A0AAC8WDA9-F1
#
_cell.length_a   1.000
_cell.length_b   1.000
_cell.length_c   1.000
_cell.angle_alpha   90.00
_cell.angle_beta   90.00
_cell.angle_gamma   90.00
#
_symmetry.space_group_name_H-M   'P 1'
#
loop_
_entity.id
_entity.type
_entity.pdbx_description
1 polymer ?
#
loop_
_entity_poly.entity_id
_entity_poly.type
_entity_poly.pdbx_seq_one_letter_code
_entity_poly.pdbx_strand_id
1 'polypeptide(L)'
;MKFTVIAFTSLLILFAINFAKNDVHAGASVNWQHVAEKHLSKKNIAARRWISFHESTNRYHARNGVCYGKFQLDISYLHGDKSKKNQELTANRYVASRYGSWVNAKKFWQRHHWY
;
A
#
# COMPACT_ATOMS: atom_id res chain seq x y z
N MET A 1 -26.55 8.26 -11.56
CA MET A 1 -25.21 8.81 -11.80
C MET A 1 -24.22 7.68 -11.70
N LYS A 2 -23.57 7.32 -12.82
CA LYS A 2 -22.62 6.20 -12.89
C LYS A 2 -21.24 6.75 -12.50
N PHE A 3 -20.70 6.33 -11.35
CA PHE A 3 -19.31 6.62 -11.01
C PHE A 3 -18.42 5.71 -11.86
N THR A 4 -18.09 6.18 -13.06
CA THR A 4 -17.03 5.61 -13.88
C THR A 4 -15.70 5.90 -13.20
N VAL A 5 -15.29 5.03 -12.27
CA VAL A 5 -13.94 5.06 -11.72
C VAL A 5 -13.01 4.54 -12.81
N ILE A 6 -12.35 5.49 -13.45
CA ILE A 6 -11.37 5.31 -14.51
C ILE A 6 -10.25 4.40 -14.00
N ALA A 7 -10.00 3.35 -14.78
CA ALA A 7 -8.93 2.39 -14.61
C ALA A 7 -7.57 3.09 -14.49
N PHE A 8 -6.79 2.78 -13.45
CA PHE A 8 -5.38 3.08 -13.44
C PHE A 8 -4.63 1.92 -14.09
N THR A 9 -4.25 2.18 -15.33
CA THR A 9 -3.36 1.40 -16.18
C THR A 9 -2.14 0.89 -15.42
N SER A 10 -1.98 -0.43 -15.43
CA SER A 10 -0.72 -1.11 -15.16
C SER A 10 0.37 -0.58 -16.08
N LEU A 11 1.28 0.24 -15.54
CA LEU A 11 2.54 0.57 -16.21
C LEU A 11 3.62 -0.38 -15.68
N LEU A 12 3.92 -1.37 -16.51
CA LEU A 12 5.09 -2.24 -16.38
C LEU A 12 6.33 -1.35 -16.61
N ILE A 13 7.11 -1.07 -15.55
CA ILE A 13 8.47 -0.55 -15.70
C ILE A 13 9.44 -1.57 -15.12
N LEU A 14 10.17 -2.19 -16.05
CA LEU A 14 11.38 -2.95 -15.79
C LEU A 14 12.53 -1.93 -15.64
N PHE A 15 13.08 -1.72 -14.43
CA PHE A 15 14.45 -1.20 -14.31
C PHE A 15 15.12 -1.55 -12.98
N ALA A 16 16.32 -2.09 -13.16
CA ALA A 16 17.42 -2.48 -12.27
C ALA A 16 17.38 -2.17 -10.75
N ILE A 17 17.81 -3.20 -10.02
CA ILE A 17 18.24 -3.23 -8.62
C ILE A 17 19.32 -2.18 -8.38
N ASN A 18 19.14 -1.34 -7.35
CA ASN A 18 20.22 -0.72 -6.62
C ASN A 18 19.91 -0.84 -5.12
N PHE A 19 20.49 -1.85 -4.47
CA PHE A 19 20.62 -1.87 -3.01
C PHE A 19 21.89 -1.08 -2.66
N ALA A 20 21.74 0.24 -2.46
CA ALA A 20 22.78 1.07 -1.86
C ALA A 20 22.39 1.40 -0.42
N LYS A 21 23.37 1.17 0.46
CA LYS A 21 23.29 1.05 1.92
C LYS A 21 23.26 2.41 2.64
N ASN A 22 22.97 2.30 3.94
CA ASN A 22 23.39 3.12 5.08
C ASN A 22 22.25 3.92 5.70
N ASP A 23 22.15 3.87 7.03
CA ASP A 23 22.18 5.09 7.84
C ASP A 23 22.30 4.82 9.35
N VAL A 24 23.05 5.72 9.96
CA VAL A 24 23.48 5.82 11.36
C VAL A 24 22.41 6.54 12.21
N HIS A 25 22.30 6.13 13.48
CA HIS A 25 21.66 6.74 14.66
C HIS A 25 20.41 7.65 14.52
N ALA A 26 19.25 7.18 15.01
CA ALA A 26 18.16 8.01 15.56
C ALA A 26 17.21 7.13 16.39
N GLY A 27 16.67 7.66 17.50
CA GLY A 27 15.84 6.92 18.48
C GLY A 27 14.82 5.98 17.82
N ALA A 28 14.71 4.75 18.36
CA ALA A 28 13.99 3.61 17.78
C ALA A 28 12.83 4.01 16.87
N SER A 29 13.11 4.15 15.57
CA SER A 29 12.09 4.57 14.62
C SER A 29 10.96 3.55 14.66
N VAL A 30 9.77 3.99 15.07
CA VAL A 30 8.62 3.10 15.18
C VAL A 30 8.37 2.48 13.81
N ASN A 31 8.49 1.16 13.75
CA ASN A 31 8.19 0.41 12.54
C ASN A 31 6.67 0.37 12.37
N TRP A 32 6.12 1.36 11.65
CA TRP A 32 4.67 1.48 11.40
C TRP A 32 4.07 0.28 10.67
N GLN A 33 4.88 -0.46 9.90
CA GLN A 33 4.45 -1.70 9.29
C GLN A 33 4.16 -2.76 10.37
N HIS A 34 5.01 -2.92 11.38
CA HIS A 34 4.76 -3.84 12.48
C HIS A 34 3.51 -3.45 13.27
N VAL A 35 3.35 -2.15 13.58
CA VAL A 35 2.17 -1.64 14.29
C VAL A 35 0.88 -1.96 13.51
N ALA A 36 0.86 -1.71 12.20
CA ALA A 36 -0.31 -1.99 11.37
C ALA A 36 -0.57 -3.50 11.14
N GLU A 37 0.45 -4.34 11.28
CA GLU A 37 0.35 -5.80 11.18
C GLU A 37 -0.08 -6.47 12.50
N LYS A 38 0.09 -5.81 13.64
CA LYS A 38 -0.10 -6.38 15.00
C LYS A 38 -1.45 -7.08 15.20
N HIS A 39 -2.51 -6.57 14.57
CA HIS A 39 -3.87 -7.10 14.71
C HIS A 39 -4.33 -7.95 13.52
N LEU A 40 -3.43 -8.23 12.57
CA LEU A 40 -3.73 -9.02 11.39
C LEU A 40 -3.30 -10.47 11.59
N SER A 41 -4.10 -11.40 11.08
CA SER A 41 -3.69 -12.80 10.97
C SER A 41 -2.47 -12.95 10.04
N LYS A 42 -1.68 -14.01 10.21
CA LYS A 42 -0.52 -14.31 9.34
C LYS A 42 -0.88 -14.28 7.84
N LYS A 43 -2.07 -14.79 7.47
CA LYS A 43 -2.57 -14.76 6.09
C LYS A 43 -2.84 -13.34 5.60
N ASN A 44 -3.45 -12.50 6.43
CA ASN A 44 -3.68 -11.08 6.11
C ASN A 44 -2.37 -10.29 6.00
N ILE A 45 -1.38 -10.57 6.84
CA ILE A 45 -0.05 -9.95 6.75
C ILE A 45 0.61 -10.31 5.41
N ALA A 46 0.61 -11.61 5.04
CA ALA A 46 1.18 -12.07 3.78
C ALA A 46 0.46 -11.44 2.57
N ALA A 47 -0.87 -11.39 2.60
CA ALA A 47 -1.66 -10.76 1.54
C ALA A 47 -1.40 -9.25 1.44
N ARG A 48 -1.32 -8.53 2.57
CA ARG A 48 -1.00 -7.10 2.62
C ARG A 48 0.36 -6.79 2.01
N ARG A 49 1.40 -7.54 2.41
CA ARG A 49 2.76 -7.38 1.87
C ARG A 49 2.82 -7.69 0.37
N TRP A 50 2.05 -8.68 -0.08
CA TRP A 50 1.94 -9.01 -1.49
C TRP A 50 1.32 -7.86 -2.28
N ILE A 51 0.20 -7.29 -1.81
CA ILE A 51 -0.44 -6.13 -2.46
C ILE A 51 0.52 -4.95 -2.49
N SER A 52 1.10 -4.53 -1.36
CA SER A 52 2.00 -3.37 -1.36
C SER A 52 3.24 -3.52 -2.24
N PHE A 53 3.72 -4.75 -2.41
CA PHE A 53 4.80 -5.03 -3.36
C PHE A 53 4.35 -4.87 -4.82
N HIS A 54 3.14 -5.31 -5.18
CA HIS A 54 2.63 -5.18 -6.55
C HIS A 54 2.18 -3.75 -6.88
N GLU A 55 1.67 -3.01 -5.89
CA GLU A 55 1.24 -1.61 -6.06
C GLU A 55 2.43 -0.65 -6.20
N SER A 56 3.51 -0.87 -5.46
CA SER A 56 4.58 0.14 -5.37
C SER A 56 5.99 -0.40 -5.10
N THR A 57 6.16 -1.73 -5.05
CA THR A 57 7.39 -2.35 -4.54
C THR A 57 7.68 -1.90 -3.10
N ASN A 58 6.63 -1.71 -2.29
CA ASN A 58 6.67 -1.23 -0.91
C ASN A 58 7.18 0.22 -0.70
N ARG A 59 7.15 1.08 -1.72
CA ARG A 59 7.70 2.44 -1.66
C ARG A 59 6.69 3.45 -1.12
N TYR A 60 6.96 4.02 0.06
CA TYR A 60 6.11 5.04 0.72
C TYR A 60 5.99 6.39 -0.01
N HIS A 61 6.83 6.65 -1.01
CA HIS A 61 6.83 7.88 -1.80
C HIS A 61 6.56 7.63 -3.28
N ALA A 62 6.14 6.41 -3.65
CA ALA A 62 5.70 6.14 -5.02
C ALA A 62 4.48 7.02 -5.37
N ARG A 63 4.44 7.53 -6.61
CA ARG A 63 3.37 8.41 -7.07
C ARG A 63 2.97 8.03 -8.48
N ASN A 64 1.67 7.88 -8.70
CA ASN A 64 1.08 7.61 -10.00
C ASN A 64 -0.25 8.38 -10.11
N GLY A 65 -0.23 9.54 -10.78
CA GLY A 65 -1.40 10.42 -10.86
C GLY A 65 -1.91 10.86 -9.48
N VAL A 66 -3.17 10.51 -9.18
CA VAL A 66 -3.83 10.79 -7.89
C VAL A 66 -3.44 9.80 -6.79
N CYS A 67 -2.82 8.66 -7.14
CA CYS A 67 -2.42 7.64 -6.18
C CYS A 67 -1.05 7.94 -5.56
N TYR A 68 -0.90 7.63 -4.26
CA TYR A 68 0.30 7.89 -3.49
C TYR A 68 0.67 6.76 -2.53
N GLY A 69 1.97 6.51 -2.45
CA GLY A 69 2.61 5.76 -1.39
C GLY A 69 2.55 4.24 -1.52
N LYS A 70 2.84 3.56 -0.42
CA LYS A 70 3.11 2.11 -0.37
C LYS A 70 1.96 1.24 -0.91
N PHE A 71 0.73 1.73 -0.76
CA PHE A 71 -0.49 1.02 -1.16
C PHE A 71 -1.22 1.70 -2.32
N GLN A 72 -0.58 2.69 -2.96
CA GLN A 72 -1.16 3.48 -4.06
C GLN A 72 -2.60 3.95 -3.77
N LEU A 73 -2.83 4.43 -2.54
CA LEU A 73 -4.13 4.99 -2.15
C LEU A 73 -4.35 6.31 -2.90
N ASP A 74 -5.60 6.62 -3.24
CA ASP A 74 -5.96 7.98 -3.64
C ASP A 74 -5.47 8.96 -2.57
N ILE A 75 -4.74 9.99 -2.99
CA ILE A 75 -4.12 10.97 -2.11
C ILE A 75 -5.13 11.68 -1.20
N SER A 76 -6.39 11.78 -1.62
CA SER A 76 -7.46 12.36 -0.81
C SER A 76 -7.68 11.57 0.48
N TYR A 77 -7.55 10.24 0.48
CA TYR A 77 -7.70 9.41 1.68
C TYR A 77 -6.62 9.66 2.73
N LEU A 78 -5.52 10.29 2.35
CA LEU A 78 -4.44 10.65 3.27
C LEU A 78 -4.73 11.97 4.00
N HIS A 79 -5.76 12.73 3.61
CA HIS A 79 -6.14 14.01 4.23
C HIS A 79 -4.96 14.97 4.44
N GLY A 80 -4.01 14.97 3.49
CA GLY A 80 -2.77 15.76 3.57
C GLY A 80 -1.62 15.12 4.34
N ASP A 81 -1.89 14.18 5.26
CA ASP A 81 -0.86 13.46 6.03
C ASP A 81 -0.33 12.25 5.22
N LYS A 82 0.82 12.42 4.58
CA LYS A 82 1.50 11.38 3.79
C LYS A 82 2.46 10.51 4.60
N SER A 83 2.44 10.58 5.92
CA SER A 83 3.35 9.81 6.78
C SER A 83 3.19 8.30 6.58
N LYS A 84 4.27 7.55 6.87
CA LYS A 84 4.24 6.07 6.85
C LYS A 84 3.12 5.53 7.75
N LYS A 85 2.95 6.12 8.93
CA LYS A 85 1.85 5.83 9.87
C LYS A 85 0.49 5.94 9.19
N ASN A 86 0.20 7.10 8.59
CA ASN A 86 -1.13 7.33 8.05
C ASN A 86 -1.39 6.46 6.83
N GLN A 87 -0.40 6.23 5.97
CA GLN A 87 -0.52 5.29 4.86
C GLN A 87 -0.86 3.87 5.34
N GLU A 88 -0.16 3.37 6.35
CA GLU A 88 -0.36 2.01 6.88
C GLU A 88 -1.74 1.83 7.53
N LEU A 89 -2.16 2.80 8.35
CA LEU A 89 -3.46 2.73 9.02
C LEU A 89 -4.63 3.01 8.07
N THR A 90 -4.48 3.94 7.13
CA THR A 90 -5.50 4.22 6.11
C THR A 90 -5.70 3.02 5.21
N ALA A 91 -4.63 2.36 4.78
CA ALA A 91 -4.74 1.15 3.96
C ALA A 91 -5.51 0.04 4.69
N ASN A 92 -5.22 -0.19 5.98
CA ASN A 92 -5.99 -1.16 6.78
C ASN A 92 -7.49 -0.80 6.85
N ARG A 93 -7.83 0.47 7.10
CA ARG A 93 -9.23 0.92 7.14
C ARG A 93 -9.92 0.75 5.79
N TYR A 94 -9.26 1.17 4.71
CA TYR A 94 -9.76 1.04 3.36
C TYR A 94 -10.03 -0.42 3.00
N VAL A 95 -9.10 -1.33 3.29
CA VAL A 95 -9.27 -2.77 3.02
C VAL A 95 -10.36 -3.41 3.84
N ALA A 96 -10.44 -3.07 5.13
CA ALA A 96 -11.50 -3.56 5.99
C ALA A 96 -12.88 -3.14 5.47
N SER A 97 -13.03 -1.88 5.06
CA SER A 97 -14.30 -1.35 4.53
C SER A 97 -14.66 -1.92 3.16
N ARG A 98 -13.71 -1.94 2.21
CA ARG A 98 -13.98 -2.31 0.80
C ARG A 98 -13.99 -3.82 0.56
N TYR A 99 -13.10 -4.56 1.22
CA TYR A 99 -12.85 -5.98 0.93
C TYR A 99 -13.11 -6.90 2.14
N GLY A 100 -13.29 -6.34 3.34
CA GLY A 100 -13.40 -7.06 4.60
C GLY A 100 -12.05 -7.61 5.12
N SER A 101 -11.14 -8.02 4.24
CA SER A 101 -9.82 -8.53 4.62
C SER A 101 -8.77 -8.34 3.53
N TRP A 102 -7.50 -8.35 3.93
CA TRP A 102 -6.37 -8.31 3.00
C TRP A 102 -6.31 -9.54 2.09
N VAL A 103 -6.72 -10.71 2.59
CA VAL A 103 -6.86 -11.92 1.75
C VAL A 103 -7.89 -11.71 0.65
N ASN A 104 -9.04 -11.10 0.95
CA ASN A 104 -10.06 -10.80 -0.05
C ASN A 104 -9.60 -9.73 -1.03
N ALA A 105 -8.91 -8.68 -0.55
CA ALA A 105 -8.30 -7.67 -1.39
C ALA A 105 -7.30 -8.27 -2.38
N LYS A 106 -6.47 -9.22 -1.93
CA LYS A 106 -5.53 -9.94 -2.81
C LYS A 106 -6.27 -10.77 -3.86
N LYS A 107 -7.30 -11.52 -3.46
CA LYS A 107 -8.13 -12.29 -4.41
C LYS A 107 -8.79 -11.39 -5.45
N PHE A 108 -9.25 -10.21 -5.02
CA PHE A 108 -9.81 -9.20 -5.90
C PHE A 108 -8.76 -8.72 -6.90
N TRP A 109 -7.60 -8.28 -6.41
CA TRP A 109 -6.49 -7.84 -7.24
C TRP A 109 -6.08 -8.90 -8.27
N GLN A 110 -5.97 -10.18 -7.89
CA GLN A 110 -5.59 -11.26 -8.80
C GLN A 110 -6.54 -11.44 -10.00
N ARG A 111 -7.80 -11.02 -9.87
CA ARG A 111 -8.79 -11.07 -10.95
C ARG A 111 -8.89 -9.79 -11.75
N HIS A 112 -8.69 -8.65 -11.10
CA HIS A 112 -8.99 -7.34 -11.68
C HIS A 112 -7.75 -6.49 -11.98
N HIS A 113 -6.59 -6.89 -11.45
CA HIS A 113 -5.31 -6.21 -11.56
C HIS A 113 -5.31 -4.76 -11.01
N TRP A 114 -6.22 -4.48 -10.06
CA TRP A 114 -6.28 -3.23 -9.31
C TRP A 114 -6.78 -3.46 -7.87
N TYR A 115 -6.54 -2.46 -7.01
CA TYR A 115 -6.82 -2.48 -5.56
C TYR A 115 -7.45 -1.17 -5.07
#